data_AF-F2AMK1-F1
#
_entry.id   AF-F2AMK1-F1
#
_cell.length_a   1.000
_cell.length_b   1.000
_cell.length_c   1.000
_cell.angle_alpha   90.00
_cell.angle_beta   90.00
_cell.angle_gamma   90.00
#
_symmetry.space_group_name_H-M   'P 1'
#
loop_
_entity.id
_entity.type
_entity.pdbx_description
1 polymer ?
#
loop_
_entity_poly.entity_id
_entity_poly.type
_entity_poly.pdbx_seq_one_letter_code
_entity_poly.pdbx_strand_id
1 'polypeptide(L)'
;MAVAIGHSSTLLALFPRLASHTFLRFDLARAVQGVSQKSSTSRQPKASCMNFLRVFLLFSTVLIYSMTLIASLSDGINWPSVATNDLIAFNWRSQFDTDFFIYLLLSATWITWREGFTAKGHYYAFLSVFLGGMFSFPYLLLATFKADGDPRKVLLGIHFTRSCDEVDCDR
;
A
#
# COMPACT_ATOMS: atom_id res chain seq x y z
N MET A 1 -30.53 -26.38 20.10
CA MET A 1 -30.70 -25.52 21.29
C MET A 1 -30.77 -24.08 20.82
N ALA A 2 -31.97 -23.51 20.86
CA ALA A 2 -32.26 -22.13 20.51
C ALA A 2 -32.27 -21.29 21.80
N VAL A 3 -31.63 -20.13 21.79
CA VAL A 3 -31.93 -19.04 22.73
C VAL A 3 -32.03 -17.76 21.92
N ALA A 4 -33.25 -17.26 21.85
CA ALA A 4 -33.61 -15.95 21.33
C ALA A 4 -33.76 -14.99 22.51
N ILE A 5 -33.16 -13.80 22.41
CA ILE A 5 -33.52 -12.58 23.14
C ILE A 5 -33.19 -11.45 22.14
N GLY A 6 -34.06 -10.57 21.65
CA GLY A 6 -35.33 -10.10 22.20
C GLY A 6 -35.22 -8.64 22.65
N HIS A 7 -35.16 -7.71 21.69
CA HIS A 7 -35.59 -6.30 21.72
C HIS A 7 -35.22 -5.36 22.90
N SER A 8 -34.61 -4.21 22.56
CA SER A 8 -34.98 -2.91 23.14
C SER A 8 -34.54 -1.75 22.24
N SER A 9 -35.51 -1.20 21.52
CA SER A 9 -35.47 0.16 20.98
C SER A 9 -35.61 1.17 22.12
N THR A 10 -35.24 2.43 21.85
CA THR A 10 -35.52 3.67 22.63
C THR A 10 -34.32 4.23 23.39
N LEU A 11 -33.54 5.13 22.76
CA LEU A 11 -32.97 6.31 23.42
C LEU A 11 -32.75 7.41 22.37
N LEU A 12 -33.83 8.11 22.06
CA LEU A 12 -33.82 9.46 21.49
C LEU A 12 -33.80 10.45 22.66
N ALA A 13 -33.13 11.58 22.45
CA ALA A 13 -33.17 12.82 23.24
C ALA A 13 -32.28 12.91 24.49
N LEU A 14 -31.15 13.62 24.35
CA LEU A 14 -30.83 14.72 25.26
C LEU A 14 -29.87 15.73 24.60
N PHE A 15 -30.44 16.66 23.83
CA PHE A 15 -29.86 17.99 23.66
C PHE A 15 -30.30 18.84 24.86
N PRO A 16 -29.40 19.68 25.41
CA PRO A 16 -29.81 21.00 25.84
C PRO A 16 -29.07 22.08 25.06
N ARG A 17 -29.88 22.99 24.54
CA ARG A 17 -29.55 24.25 23.88
C ARG A 17 -29.82 25.35 24.90
N LEU A 18 -28.82 26.14 25.29
CA LEU A 18 -28.92 27.50 25.86
C LEU A 18 -27.58 28.19 25.50
N ALA A 19 -27.49 29.19 24.61
CA ALA A 19 -27.89 30.61 24.76
C ALA A 19 -27.26 31.21 26.05
N SER A 20 -26.51 32.32 26.07
CA SER A 20 -26.50 33.51 25.22
C SER A 20 -25.26 34.35 25.53
N HIS A 21 -24.80 35.09 24.51
CA HIS A 21 -24.20 36.42 24.51
C HIS A 21 -23.32 36.88 25.69
N THR A 22 -22.07 37.21 25.40
CA THR A 22 -21.51 38.58 25.41
C THR A 22 -19.99 38.48 25.28
N PHE A 23 -19.41 38.94 24.17
CA PHE A 23 -18.28 39.87 24.16
C PHE A 23 -17.92 40.20 22.70
N LEU A 24 -18.64 41.19 22.19
CA LEU A 24 -18.20 41.98 21.06
C LEU A 24 -17.02 42.84 21.53
N ARG A 25 -16.06 43.07 20.62
CA ARG A 25 -14.91 43.99 20.70
C ARG A 25 -13.64 43.40 21.31
N PHE A 26 -12.80 42.84 20.44
CA PHE A 26 -11.37 43.14 20.46
C PHE A 26 -10.83 43.18 19.02
N ASP A 27 -10.53 44.41 18.60
CA ASP A 27 -9.50 44.78 17.64
C ASP A 27 -9.59 44.38 16.17
N LEU A 28 -10.28 45.28 15.45
CA LEU A 28 -9.92 45.85 14.15
C LEU A 28 -8.49 46.47 14.16
N ALA A 29 -7.47 45.71 14.57
CA ALA A 29 -6.09 46.20 14.67
C ALA A 29 -5.03 45.11 14.35
N ARG A 30 -5.23 44.34 13.28
CA ARG A 30 -4.13 43.54 12.69
C ARG A 30 -4.10 43.50 11.16
N ALA A 31 -4.52 44.60 10.55
CA ALA A 31 -4.35 44.86 9.12
C ALA A 31 -2.92 45.31 8.71
N VAL A 32 -1.89 45.22 9.58
CA VAL A 32 -0.54 45.78 9.27
C VAL A 32 0.62 44.88 9.72
N GLN A 33 0.49 43.56 9.68
CA GLN A 33 1.68 42.70 9.75
C GLN A 33 1.66 41.67 8.65
N GLY A 34 2.27 42.06 7.52
CA GLY A 34 2.84 41.16 6.53
C GLY A 34 3.92 40.30 7.17
N VAL A 35 3.51 39.31 7.95
CA VAL A 35 4.35 38.17 8.25
C VAL A 35 4.29 37.30 7.01
N SER A 36 5.28 37.50 6.15
CA SER A 36 5.75 36.52 5.19
C SER A 36 5.94 35.20 5.94
N GLN A 37 4.91 34.37 5.92
CA GLN A 37 4.99 33.00 6.37
C GLN A 37 5.72 32.24 5.26
N LYS A 38 7.03 32.45 5.17
CA LYS A 38 7.93 31.56 4.47
C LYS A 38 7.80 30.23 5.21
N SER A 39 6.90 29.38 4.74
CA SER A 39 6.88 27.98 5.14
C SER A 39 8.29 27.48 4.85
N SER A 40 9.09 27.31 5.89
CA SER A 40 10.26 26.45 5.80
C SER A 40 9.70 25.05 5.65
N THR A 41 9.25 24.72 4.43
CA THR A 41 9.29 23.35 3.96
C THR A 41 10.75 22.98 4.07
N SER A 42 11.11 22.35 5.19
CA SER A 42 12.31 21.54 5.25
C SER A 42 12.22 20.64 4.03
N ARG A 43 13.02 20.94 3.00
CA ARG A 43 13.09 20.11 1.80
C ARG A 43 13.72 18.80 2.29
N GLN A 44 12.88 17.90 2.78
CA GLN A 44 13.27 16.55 3.10
C GLN A 44 13.95 16.01 1.85
N PRO A 45 15.20 15.53 1.91
CA PRO A 45 15.85 14.98 0.74
C PRO A 45 14.94 13.86 0.21
N LYS A 46 14.56 13.91 -1.08
CA LYS A 46 13.68 12.92 -1.75
C LYS A 46 14.08 11.47 -1.42
N ALA A 47 15.34 11.24 -1.06
CA ALA A 47 15.91 9.99 -0.59
C ALA A 47 15.25 9.38 0.67
N SER A 48 14.69 10.16 1.60
CA SER A 48 14.24 9.61 2.91
C SER A 48 13.01 8.70 2.79
N CYS A 49 12.06 9.00 1.91
CA CYS A 49 10.82 8.23 1.74
C CYS A 49 11.10 6.83 1.15
N MET A 50 12.00 6.76 0.17
CA MET A 50 12.33 5.50 -0.51
C MET A 50 13.09 4.51 0.38
N ASN A 51 13.82 4.99 1.39
CA ASN A 51 14.51 4.11 2.33
C ASN A 51 13.54 3.31 3.19
N PHE A 52 12.41 3.90 3.62
CA PHE A 52 11.39 3.16 4.37
C PHE A 52 10.80 2.01 3.53
N LEU A 53 10.44 2.29 2.27
CA LEU A 53 9.93 1.26 1.36
C LEU A 53 10.97 0.15 1.12
N ARG A 54 12.25 0.51 0.95
CA ARG A 54 13.34 -0.47 0.77
C ARG A 54 13.48 -1.39 1.98
N VAL A 55 13.48 -0.83 3.19
CA VAL A 55 13.57 -1.60 4.43
C VAL A 55 12.35 -2.53 4.57
N PHE A 56 11.15 -2.02 4.31
CA PHE A 56 9.92 -2.82 4.33
C PHE A 56 9.98 -4.00 3.33
N LEU A 57 10.42 -3.75 2.10
CA LEU A 57 10.55 -4.79 1.07
C LEU A 57 11.63 -5.82 1.42
N LEU A 58 12.78 -5.37 1.95
CA LEU A 58 13.83 -6.26 2.44
C LEU A 58 13.32 -7.16 3.57
N PHE A 59 12.70 -6.56 4.58
CA PHE A 59 12.13 -7.29 5.71
C PHE A 59 11.07 -8.30 5.24
N SER A 60 10.14 -7.88 4.38
CA SER A 60 9.10 -8.75 3.82
C SER A 60 9.69 -9.89 3.00
N THR A 61 10.77 -9.64 2.26
CA THR A 61 11.50 -10.67 1.48
C THR A 61 12.12 -11.72 2.39
N VAL A 62 12.81 -11.29 3.46
CA VAL A 62 13.39 -12.22 4.44
C VAL A 62 12.30 -13.03 5.12
N LEU A 63 11.23 -12.37 5.59
CA LEU A 63 10.13 -13.02 6.27
C LEU A 63 9.46 -14.09 5.40
N ILE A 64 9.14 -13.79 4.14
CA ILE A 64 8.48 -14.77 3.27
C ILE A 64 9.40 -15.95 2.94
N TYR A 65 10.70 -15.72 2.70
CA TYR A 65 11.63 -16.82 2.48
C TYR A 65 11.79 -17.71 3.71
N SER A 66 11.88 -17.12 4.91
CA SER A 66 11.94 -17.89 6.15
C SER A 66 10.69 -18.73 6.36
N MET A 67 9.50 -18.16 6.16
CA MET A 67 8.24 -18.90 6.30
C MET A 67 8.11 -20.01 5.26
N THR A 68 8.47 -19.76 4.00
CA THR A 68 8.47 -20.79 2.96
C THR A 68 9.44 -21.92 3.28
N LEU A 69 10.63 -21.61 3.81
CA LEU A 69 11.59 -22.63 4.21
C LEU A 69 11.03 -23.50 5.35
N ILE A 70 10.46 -22.89 6.39
CA ILE A 70 9.86 -23.62 7.51
C ILE A 70 8.75 -24.54 7.02
N ALA A 71 7.81 -24.02 6.20
CA ALA A 71 6.71 -24.80 5.64
C ALA A 71 7.20 -25.94 4.71
N SER A 72 8.25 -25.68 3.92
CA SER A 72 8.82 -26.70 3.03
C SER A 72 9.52 -27.82 3.81
N LEU A 73 10.09 -27.51 4.98
CA LEU A 73 10.72 -28.50 5.85
C LEU A 73 9.68 -29.29 6.68
N SER A 74 8.53 -28.69 7.03
CA SER A 74 7.46 -29.37 7.77
C SER A 74 6.59 -30.25 6.88
N ASP A 75 6.11 -29.71 5.76
CA ASP A 75 5.06 -30.33 4.94
C ASP A 75 5.56 -30.77 3.56
N GLY A 76 6.86 -30.58 3.29
CA GLY A 76 7.48 -30.86 1.99
C GLY A 76 7.15 -29.80 0.93
N ILE A 77 7.64 -30.03 -0.30
CA ILE A 77 7.39 -29.15 -1.44
C ILE A 77 6.10 -29.57 -2.17
N ASN A 78 4.97 -29.63 -1.45
CA ASN A 78 3.66 -30.00 -2.00
C ASN A 78 2.63 -28.85 -1.92
N TRP A 79 3.11 -27.62 -1.92
CA TRP A 79 2.28 -26.42 -1.81
C TRP A 79 1.13 -26.33 -2.85
N PRO A 80 1.23 -26.84 -4.10
CA PRO A 80 0.10 -26.74 -5.04
C PRO A 80 -1.10 -27.58 -4.58
N SER A 81 -0.84 -28.76 -4.01
CA SER A 81 -1.90 -29.60 -3.45
C SER A 81 -2.52 -28.97 -2.22
N VAL A 82 -1.69 -28.41 -1.32
CA VAL A 82 -2.16 -27.71 -0.12
C VAL A 82 -3.05 -26.53 -0.49
N ALA A 83 -2.58 -25.65 -1.38
CA ALA A 83 -3.32 -24.47 -1.82
C ALA A 83 -4.64 -24.83 -2.52
N THR A 84 -4.64 -25.88 -3.36
CA THR A 84 -5.86 -26.32 -4.05
C THR A 84 -6.89 -26.89 -3.07
N ASN A 85 -6.45 -27.69 -2.10
CA ASN A 85 -7.31 -28.25 -1.07
C ASN A 85 -7.94 -27.15 -0.21
N ASP A 86 -7.15 -26.14 0.18
CA ASP A 86 -7.65 -24.99 0.95
C ASP A 86 -8.70 -24.20 0.14
N LEU A 87 -8.49 -24.00 -1.17
CA LEU A 87 -9.42 -23.28 -2.03
C LEU A 87 -10.78 -23.97 -2.19
N ILE A 88 -10.80 -25.30 -2.35
CA ILE A 88 -12.05 -26.04 -2.59
C ILE A 88 -12.81 -26.41 -1.31
N ALA A 89 -12.26 -26.08 -0.14
CA ALA A 89 -12.88 -26.39 1.16
C ALA A 89 -14.08 -25.49 1.52
N PHE A 90 -14.31 -24.38 0.78
CA PHE A 90 -15.38 -23.40 0.98
C PHE A 90 -15.57 -22.91 2.43
N ASN A 91 -14.47 -22.65 3.14
CA ASN A 91 -14.48 -22.13 4.50
C ASN A 91 -13.71 -20.80 4.59
N TRP A 92 -13.45 -20.30 5.80
CA TRP A 92 -12.70 -19.05 5.99
C TRP A 92 -11.29 -19.10 5.36
N ARG A 93 -10.61 -20.25 5.41
CA ARG A 93 -9.32 -20.45 4.75
C ARG A 93 -9.44 -20.26 3.24
N SER A 94 -10.47 -20.86 2.63
CA SER A 94 -10.78 -20.71 1.21
C SER A 94 -11.06 -19.24 0.84
N GLN A 95 -11.74 -18.49 1.71
CA GLN A 95 -12.01 -17.08 1.49
C GLN A 95 -10.71 -16.25 1.45
N PHE A 96 -9.81 -16.44 2.42
CA PHE A 96 -8.51 -15.76 2.43
C PHE A 96 -7.64 -16.12 1.22
N ASP A 97 -7.59 -17.40 0.85
CA ASP A 97 -6.79 -17.85 -0.29
C ASP A 97 -7.36 -17.34 -1.62
N THR A 98 -8.68 -17.24 -1.74
CA THR A 98 -9.34 -16.64 -2.90
C THR A 98 -9.02 -15.15 -3.00
N ASP A 99 -9.11 -14.41 -1.89
CA ASP A 99 -8.74 -12.98 -1.84
C ASP A 99 -7.26 -12.78 -2.22
N PHE A 100 -6.37 -13.57 -1.62
CA PHE A 100 -4.95 -13.54 -1.95
C PHE A 100 -4.70 -13.85 -3.43
N PHE A 101 -5.34 -14.87 -4.00
CA PHE A 101 -5.18 -15.23 -5.41
C PHE A 101 -5.65 -14.11 -6.34
N ILE A 102 -6.77 -13.44 -6.03
CA ILE A 102 -7.24 -12.27 -6.78
C ILE A 102 -6.20 -11.13 -6.71
N TYR A 103 -5.62 -10.88 -5.53
CA TYR A 103 -4.53 -9.91 -5.38
C TYR A 103 -3.28 -10.27 -6.19
N LEU A 104 -2.93 -11.56 -6.29
CA LEU A 104 -1.83 -12.02 -7.15
C LEU A 104 -2.11 -11.75 -8.63
N LEU A 105 -3.34 -11.99 -9.09
CA LEU A 105 -3.74 -11.68 -10.47
C LEU A 105 -3.70 -10.17 -10.73
N LEU A 106 -4.21 -9.35 -9.81
CA LEU A 106 -4.11 -7.89 -9.90
C LEU A 106 -2.65 -7.43 -9.98
N SER A 107 -1.78 -7.96 -9.12
CA SER A 107 -0.34 -7.68 -9.12
C SER A 107 0.32 -8.11 -10.44
N ALA A 108 -0.01 -9.29 -10.97
CA ALA A 108 0.51 -9.80 -12.22
C ALA A 108 0.09 -8.93 -13.42
N THR A 109 -1.18 -8.49 -13.46
CA THR A 109 -1.67 -7.53 -14.45
C THR A 109 -0.92 -6.21 -14.35
N TRP A 110 -0.73 -5.69 -13.13
CA TRP A 110 0.03 -4.46 -12.91
C TRP A 110 1.50 -4.60 -13.34
N ILE A 111 2.18 -5.70 -13.01
CA ILE A 111 3.57 -5.96 -13.45
C ILE A 111 3.65 -6.02 -14.97
N THR A 112 2.72 -6.73 -15.62
CA THR A 112 2.68 -6.85 -17.08
C THR A 112 2.51 -5.48 -17.73
N TRP A 113 1.54 -4.68 -17.22
CA TRP A 113 1.32 -3.32 -17.67
C TRP A 113 2.54 -2.43 -17.45
N ARG A 114 3.12 -2.45 -16.24
CA ARG A 114 4.28 -1.65 -15.82
C ARG A 114 5.53 -1.94 -16.66
N GLU A 115 5.68 -3.17 -17.15
CA GLU A 115 6.76 -3.61 -18.06
C GLU A 115 6.38 -3.50 -19.55
N GLY A 116 5.25 -2.88 -19.87
CA GLY A 116 4.83 -2.55 -21.24
C GLY A 116 4.26 -3.70 -22.05
N PHE A 117 3.66 -4.70 -21.42
CA PHE A 117 3.15 -5.90 -22.09
C PHE A 117 4.22 -6.63 -22.94
N THR A 118 5.48 -6.52 -22.54
CA THR A 118 6.59 -7.23 -23.19
C THR A 118 6.64 -8.71 -22.79
N ALA A 119 7.33 -9.56 -23.55
CA ALA A 119 7.53 -10.98 -23.18
C ALA A 119 8.17 -11.14 -21.79
N LYS A 120 9.12 -10.27 -21.47
CA LYS A 120 9.75 -10.17 -20.14
C LYS A 120 8.72 -9.81 -19.06
N GLY A 121 7.82 -8.87 -19.33
CA GLY A 121 6.75 -8.49 -18.41
C GLY A 121 5.81 -9.66 -18.09
N HIS A 122 5.40 -10.42 -19.11
CA HIS A 122 4.59 -11.63 -18.92
C HIS A 122 5.32 -12.71 -18.11
N TYR A 123 6.62 -12.88 -18.32
CA TYR A 123 7.43 -13.79 -17.53
C TYR A 123 7.48 -13.38 -16.04
N TYR A 124 7.69 -12.09 -15.75
CA TYR A 124 7.64 -11.58 -14.38
C TYR A 124 6.26 -11.69 -13.75
N ALA A 125 5.20 -11.47 -14.52
CA ALA A 125 3.83 -11.66 -14.05
C ALA A 125 3.55 -13.13 -13.71
N PHE A 126 4.00 -14.07 -14.54
CA PHE A 126 3.92 -15.50 -14.26
C PHE A 126 4.64 -15.84 -12.94
N LEU A 127 5.89 -15.38 -12.77
CA LEU A 127 6.62 -15.58 -11.52
C LEU A 127 5.90 -14.95 -10.32
N SER A 128 5.29 -13.78 -10.48
CA SER A 128 4.50 -13.13 -9.42
C SER A 128 3.28 -13.94 -9.00
N VAL A 129 2.62 -14.68 -9.90
CA VAL A 129 1.47 -15.52 -9.53
C VAL A 129 1.94 -16.76 -8.76
N PHE A 130 2.98 -17.45 -9.23
CA PHE A 130 3.40 -18.72 -8.63
C PHE A 130 4.29 -18.57 -7.39
N LEU A 131 5.08 -17.50 -7.31
CA LEU A 131 5.99 -17.24 -6.19
C LEU A 131 5.47 -16.14 -5.25
N GLY A 132 4.42 -15.42 -5.64
CA GLY A 132 3.84 -14.35 -4.84
C GLY A 132 4.88 -13.34 -4.36
N GLY A 133 4.87 -13.07 -3.05
CA GLY A 133 5.81 -12.16 -2.39
C GLY A 133 7.29 -12.55 -2.55
N MET A 134 7.61 -13.84 -2.71
CA MET A 134 9.00 -14.30 -2.89
C MET A 134 9.64 -13.76 -4.16
N PHE A 135 8.84 -13.45 -5.19
CA PHE A 135 9.31 -12.76 -6.38
C PHE A 135 9.02 -11.27 -6.33
N SER A 136 7.79 -10.88 -5.96
CA SER A 136 7.33 -9.50 -6.08
C SER A 136 8.09 -8.54 -5.18
N PHE A 137 8.44 -8.92 -3.95
CA PHE A 137 9.19 -8.03 -3.05
C PHE A 137 10.61 -7.73 -3.52
N PRO A 138 11.47 -8.72 -3.87
CA PRO A 138 12.79 -8.43 -4.41
C PRO A 138 12.72 -7.73 -5.79
N TYR A 139 11.72 -8.05 -6.62
CA TYR A 139 11.47 -7.34 -7.88
C TYR A 139 11.21 -5.84 -7.65
N LEU A 140 10.28 -5.51 -6.73
CA LEU A 140 9.98 -4.13 -6.35
C LEU A 140 11.18 -3.45 -5.70
N LEU A 141 11.92 -4.16 -4.84
CA LEU A 141 13.11 -3.63 -4.19
C LEU A 141 14.15 -3.19 -5.22
N LEU A 142 14.45 -4.04 -6.21
CA LEU A 142 15.35 -3.70 -7.30
C LEU A 142 14.84 -2.50 -8.11
N ALA A 143 13.54 -2.41 -8.33
CA ALA A 143 12.93 -1.28 -9.00
C ALA A 143 13.10 0.04 -8.22
N THR A 144 13.08 0.00 -6.88
CA THR A 144 13.34 1.20 -6.08
C THR A 144 14.76 1.75 -6.25
N PHE A 145 15.74 0.90 -6.58
CA PHE A 145 17.12 1.33 -6.85
C PHE A 145 17.23 1.93 -8.25
N LYS A 146 16.48 1.41 -9.23
CA LYS A 146 16.40 1.98 -10.59
C LYS A 146 15.63 3.29 -10.68
N ALA A 147 14.80 3.58 -9.68
CA ALA A 147 13.89 4.72 -9.65
C ALA A 147 14.53 6.03 -9.16
N ASP A 148 15.80 6.05 -8.76
CA ASP A 148 16.51 7.28 -8.35
C ASP A 148 15.73 8.15 -7.35
N GLY A 149 15.10 7.52 -6.36
CA GLY A 149 14.34 8.23 -5.32
C GLY A 149 12.91 8.63 -5.70
N ASP A 150 12.44 8.40 -6.93
CA ASP A 150 11.09 8.78 -7.37
C ASP A 150 10.09 7.60 -7.29
N PRO A 151 9.12 7.60 -6.36
CA PRO A 151 8.14 6.52 -6.25
C PRO A 151 7.24 6.40 -7.50
N ARG A 152 7.07 7.48 -8.28
CA ARG A 152 6.29 7.44 -9.52
C ARG A 152 6.94 6.52 -10.55
N LYS A 153 8.27 6.52 -10.64
CA LYS A 153 9.02 5.60 -11.52
C LYS A 153 8.83 4.14 -11.09
N VAL A 154 8.72 3.87 -9.79
CA VAL A 154 8.43 2.51 -9.28
C VAL A 154 7.03 2.07 -9.66
N LEU A 155 6.02 2.94 -9.54
CA LEU A 155 4.63 2.60 -9.81
C LEU A 155 4.34 2.47 -11.31
N LEU A 156 4.82 3.43 -12.11
CA LEU A 156 4.49 3.56 -13.53
C LEU A 156 5.43 2.76 -14.44
N GLY A 157 6.65 2.44 -13.99
CA GLY A 157 7.63 1.71 -14.79
C GLY A 157 7.92 2.41 -16.11
N ILE A 158 7.72 1.70 -17.23
CA ILE A 158 8.01 2.24 -18.57
C ILE A 158 7.08 3.39 -18.98
N HIS A 159 5.93 3.54 -18.31
CA HIS A 159 4.94 4.59 -18.60
C HIS A 159 5.27 5.91 -17.89
N PHE A 160 6.36 5.97 -17.12
CA PHE A 160 6.78 7.20 -16.47
C PHE A 160 7.23 8.24 -17.51
N THR A 161 6.48 9.34 -17.62
CA THR A 161 6.88 10.53 -18.37
C THR A 161 7.21 11.65 -17.39
N ARG A 162 8.35 12.31 -17.57
CA ARG A 162 8.70 13.52 -16.82
C ARG A 162 7.97 14.69 -17.47
N SER A 163 7.12 15.39 -16.72
CA SER A 163 6.54 16.65 -17.17
C SER A 163 7.64 17.70 -17.30
N CYS A 164 7.71 18.38 -18.45
CA CYS A 164 8.72 19.41 -18.73
C CYS A 164 8.58 20.68 -17.87
N ASP A 165 7.54 20.79 -17.04
CA ASP A 165 7.37 21.90 -16.10
C ASP A 165 8.23 21.75 -14.82
N GLU A 166 8.93 20.61 -14.66
CA GLU A 166 9.94 20.38 -13.59
C GLU A 166 11.38 20.51 -14.17
N VAL A 167 11.56 21.46 -15.10
CA VAL A 167 12.86 21.98 -15.55
C VAL A 167 13.03 23.41 -15.02
N ASP A 168 13.17 23.54 -13.70
CA ASP A 168 13.78 24.70 -13.00
C ASP A 168 13.91 24.32 -11.51
N CYS A 169 14.98 24.53 -10.74
CA CYS A 169 16.22 25.27 -10.92
C CYS A 169 17.37 24.35 -10.41
N ASP A 170 18.26 23.90 -11.29
CA ASP A 170 19.61 23.48 -10.93
C ASP A 170 20.49 23.59 -12.19
N ARG A 171 20.63 24.84 -12.63
CA ARG A 171 21.87 25.34 -13.20
C ARG A 171 22.58 26.11 -12.09
#